data_AF-A0A934EJ14-F1
#
_entry.id   AF-A0A934EJ14-F1
#
_cell.length_a   1.000
_cell.length_b   1.000
_cell.length_c   1.000
_cell.angle_alpha   90.00
_cell.angle_beta   90.00
_cell.angle_gamma   90.00
#
_symmetry.space_group_name_H-M   'P 1'
#
loop_
_entity.id
_entity.type
_entity.pdbx_description
1 polymer ?
#
loop_
_entity_poly.entity_id
_entity_poly.type
_entity_poly.pdbx_seq_one_letter_code
_entity_poly.pdbx_strand_id
1 'polypeptide(L)'
;MANINKEILFDESGDCSTEIQEQFEKNIDAFEQATWSQTFQVLVDSGIHLPAPDELADTELHAKLWEVINALALMGAYLEHTDHLSNRELYSLLWGDILLEETVIQSPSFTMDCHIDLIGSGSEEDNAIYLKYYASEDDRAFWVKEFPGEPVPVQKPLPFNRDRLLPKPDPEEKFGVH
;
A
#
# COMPACT_ATOMS: atom_id res chain seq x y z
N MET A 1 28.88 31.57 -2.77
CA MET A 1 27.62 30.84 -3.00
C MET A 1 27.15 30.38 -1.63
N ALA A 2 26.10 31.00 -1.10
CA ALA A 2 25.61 30.70 0.24
C ALA A 2 24.80 29.40 0.20
N ASN A 3 25.19 28.46 1.05
CA ASN A 3 24.50 27.20 1.28
C ASN A 3 23.17 27.53 1.97
N ILE A 4 22.06 27.47 1.23
CA ILE A 4 20.73 27.52 1.84
C ILE A 4 20.43 26.11 2.29
N ASN A 5 20.92 25.74 3.48
CA ASN A 5 20.23 24.73 4.29
C ASN A 5 18.91 25.37 4.69
N LYS A 6 17.88 25.17 3.87
CA LYS A 6 16.52 25.52 4.23
C LYS A 6 16.12 24.47 5.26
N GLU A 7 16.31 24.77 6.54
CA GLU A 7 15.55 24.09 7.59
C GLU A 7 14.10 24.10 7.13
N ILE A 8 13.54 22.91 6.96
CA ILE A 8 12.11 22.75 6.68
C ILE A 8 11.44 23.22 7.97
N LEU A 9 11.07 24.50 8.00
CA LEU A 9 10.21 25.04 9.05
C LEU A 9 8.82 24.45 8.77
N PHE A 10 8.46 23.39 9.49
CA PHE A 10 7.07 22.95 9.53
C PHE A 10 6.27 24.16 10.06
N ASP A 11 5.45 24.75 9.19
CA ASP A 11 4.64 25.91 9.54
C ASP A 11 3.69 25.50 10.66
N GLU A 12 3.81 26.13 11.82
CA GLU A 12 2.89 25.93 12.95
C GLU A 12 1.52 26.42 12.51
N SER A 13 0.70 25.54 11.95
CA SER A 13 -0.69 25.87 11.69
C SER A 13 -1.32 26.20 13.04
N GLY A 14 -1.80 27.42 13.23
CA GLY A 14 -2.33 27.91 14.52
C GLY A 14 -3.52 27.13 15.10
N ASP A 15 -4.02 26.13 14.39
CA ASP A 15 -5.08 25.19 14.80
C ASP A 15 -4.55 23.81 15.24
N CYS A 16 -3.24 23.56 15.21
CA CYS A 16 -2.67 22.27 15.66
C CYS A 16 -2.43 22.30 17.18
N SER A 17 -3.05 21.38 17.92
CA SER A 17 -2.78 21.27 19.35
C SER A 17 -1.35 20.79 19.61
N THR A 18 -0.75 21.21 20.72
CA THR A 18 0.60 20.78 21.13
C THR A 18 0.72 19.26 21.22
N GLU A 19 -0.31 18.54 21.67
CA GLU A 19 -0.31 17.07 21.74
C GLU A 19 -0.18 16.42 20.36
N ILE A 20 -0.92 16.91 19.36
CA ILE A 20 -0.82 16.44 17.97
C ILE A 20 0.58 16.72 17.42
N GLN A 21 1.13 17.89 17.69
CA GLN A 21 2.47 18.27 17.26
C GLN A 21 3.54 17.34 17.87
N GLU A 22 3.53 17.14 19.19
CA GLU A 22 4.47 16.26 19.88
C GLU A 22 4.38 14.81 19.39
N GLN A 23 3.17 14.31 19.14
CA GLN A 23 2.97 12.96 18.60
C GLN A 23 3.46 12.84 17.15
N PHE A 24 3.27 13.87 16.34
CA PHE A 24 3.82 13.93 14.98
C PHE A 24 5.36 13.91 15.00
N GLU A 25 5.98 14.75 15.83
CA GLU A 25 7.44 14.81 15.99
C GLU A 25 8.00 13.44 16.42
N LYS A 26 7.38 12.80 17.41
CA LYS A 26 7.75 11.44 17.85
C LYS A 26 7.64 10.41 16.71
N ASN A 27 6.62 10.52 15.87
CA ASN A 27 6.43 9.61 14.74
C ASN A 27 7.53 9.79 13.67
N ILE A 28 7.92 11.03 13.39
CA ILE A 28 9.04 11.34 12.49
C ILE A 28 10.35 10.76 13.04
N ASP A 29 10.67 11.03 14.31
CA ASP A 29 11.89 10.51 14.95
C ASP A 29 11.96 8.98 14.89
N ALA A 30 10.84 8.30 15.15
CA ALA A 30 10.75 6.85 15.10
C ALA A 30 10.89 6.31 13.66
N PHE A 31 10.29 6.98 12.67
CA PHE A 31 10.43 6.62 11.26
C PHE A 31 11.87 6.78 10.76
N GLU A 32 12.53 7.89 11.10
CA GLU A 32 13.92 8.17 10.70
C GLU A 32 14.93 7.17 11.28
N GLN A 33 14.64 6.61 12.45
CA GLN A 33 15.48 5.62 13.12
C GLN A 33 15.11 4.17 12.75
N ALA A 34 14.00 3.97 12.03
CA ALA A 34 13.51 2.65 11.73
C ALA A 34 14.41 1.90 10.73
N THR A 35 14.45 0.59 10.88
CA THR A 35 15.23 -0.27 9.99
C THR A 35 14.46 -0.53 8.71
N TRP A 36 15.13 -0.27 7.59
CA TRP A 36 14.67 -0.68 6.27
C TRP A 36 14.90 -2.18 6.09
N SER A 37 13.87 -2.88 5.63
CA SER A 37 13.96 -4.31 5.37
C SER A 37 12.96 -4.71 4.28
N GLN A 38 13.19 -5.89 3.71
CA GLN A 38 12.23 -6.50 2.80
C GLN A 38 11.13 -7.16 3.64
N THR A 39 9.88 -6.85 3.34
CA THR A 39 8.73 -7.48 4.00
C THR A 39 8.78 -9.01 3.86
N PHE A 40 9.31 -9.51 2.74
CA PHE A 40 9.57 -10.94 2.52
C PHE A 40 10.39 -11.56 3.65
N GLN A 41 11.52 -10.94 4.01
CA GLN A 41 12.43 -11.48 5.03
C GLN A 41 11.76 -11.42 6.41
N VAL A 42 11.05 -10.34 6.72
CA VAL A 42 10.32 -10.19 7.99
C VAL A 42 9.25 -11.28 8.14
N LEU A 43 8.50 -11.58 7.08
CA LEU A 43 7.51 -12.66 7.09
C LEU A 43 8.18 -14.03 7.32
N VAL A 44 9.29 -14.30 6.62
CA VAL A 44 10.04 -15.56 6.79
C VAL A 44 10.60 -15.70 8.20
N ASP A 45 11.20 -14.64 8.76
CA ASP A 45 11.75 -14.63 10.12
C ASP A 45 10.64 -14.77 11.18
N SER A 46 9.43 -14.34 10.85
CA SER A 46 8.22 -14.53 11.68
C SER A 46 7.60 -15.92 11.55
N GLY A 47 8.20 -16.82 10.75
CA GLY A 47 7.78 -18.20 10.57
C GLY A 47 6.80 -18.45 9.42
N ILE A 48 6.53 -17.45 8.58
CA ILE A 48 5.68 -17.61 7.40
C ILE A 48 6.51 -18.17 6.25
N HIS A 49 6.16 -19.38 5.80
CA HIS A 49 6.80 -19.98 4.63
C HIS A 49 6.21 -19.41 3.34
N LEU A 50 7.08 -18.88 2.46
CA LEU A 50 6.75 -18.25 1.17
C LEU A 50 7.32 -19.08 -0.01
N PRO A 51 6.70 -20.22 -0.36
CA PRO A 51 7.14 -21.04 -1.49
C PRO A 51 6.94 -20.30 -2.83
N ALA A 52 7.67 -20.71 -3.86
CA ALA A 52 7.52 -20.09 -5.17
C ALA A 52 6.10 -20.35 -5.73
N PRO A 53 5.50 -19.41 -6.50
CA PRO A 53 4.14 -19.57 -7.00
C PRO A 53 3.90 -20.86 -7.79
N ASP A 54 4.91 -21.30 -8.56
CA ASP A 54 4.84 -22.50 -9.40
C ASP A 54 4.91 -23.82 -8.60
N GLU A 55 5.30 -23.76 -7.32
CA GLU A 55 5.33 -24.91 -6.42
C GLU A 55 3.97 -25.19 -5.77
N LEU A 56 3.01 -24.27 -5.89
CA LEU A 56 1.69 -24.37 -5.27
C LEU A 56 0.62 -24.71 -6.30
N ALA A 57 -0.25 -25.68 -5.99
CA ALA A 57 -1.50 -25.84 -6.72
C ALA A 57 -2.44 -24.65 -6.43
N ASP A 58 -3.38 -24.35 -7.33
CA ASP A 58 -4.26 -23.16 -7.19
C ASP A 58 -5.05 -23.13 -5.87
N THR A 59 -5.45 -24.29 -5.34
CA THR A 59 -6.15 -24.39 -4.05
C THR A 59 -5.24 -24.06 -2.87
N GLU A 60 -3.98 -24.48 -2.91
CA GLU A 60 -2.98 -24.20 -1.87
C GLU A 60 -2.53 -22.75 -1.95
N LEU A 61 -2.35 -22.24 -3.17
CA LEU A 61 -2.00 -20.86 -3.45
C LEU A 61 -3.04 -19.90 -2.89
N HIS A 62 -4.33 -20.20 -3.05
CA HIS A 62 -5.39 -19.39 -2.45
C HIS A 62 -5.23 -19.26 -0.93
N ALA A 63 -5.02 -20.38 -0.22
CA ALA A 63 -4.85 -20.37 1.22
C ALA A 63 -3.58 -19.60 1.63
N LYS A 64 -2.46 -19.84 0.92
CA LYS A 64 -1.20 -19.15 1.17
C LYS A 64 -1.30 -17.64 0.92
N LEU A 65 -2.01 -17.22 -0.12
CA LEU A 65 -2.23 -15.82 -0.41
C LEU A 65 -2.99 -15.12 0.72
N TRP A 66 -4.04 -15.75 1.26
CA TRP A 66 -4.77 -15.20 2.40
C TRP A 66 -3.95 -15.17 3.70
N GLU A 67 -3.09 -16.16 3.92
CA GLU A 67 -2.13 -16.13 5.03
C GLU A 67 -1.22 -14.90 4.93
N VAL A 68 -0.66 -14.64 3.74
CA VAL A 68 0.18 -13.46 3.50
C VAL A 68 -0.60 -12.15 3.66
N ILE A 69 -1.80 -12.05 3.10
CA ILE A 69 -2.66 -10.86 3.24
C ILE A 69 -2.93 -10.53 4.71
N ASN A 70 -3.26 -11.53 5.51
CA ASN A 70 -3.52 -11.33 6.94
C ASN A 70 -2.24 -10.97 7.71
N ALA A 71 -1.10 -11.57 7.35
CA ALA A 71 0.18 -11.25 7.96
C ALA A 71 0.60 -9.79 7.66
N LEU A 72 0.42 -9.32 6.43
CA LEU A 72 0.63 -7.93 6.07
C LEU A 72 -0.26 -7.01 6.91
N ALA A 73 -1.55 -7.34 7.05
CA ALA A 73 -2.47 -6.53 7.85
C ALA A 73 -2.07 -6.46 9.33
N LEU A 74 -1.56 -7.56 9.91
CA LEU A 74 -1.00 -7.55 11.27
C LEU A 74 0.24 -6.67 11.42
N MET A 75 0.95 -6.41 10.32
CA MET A 75 2.08 -5.47 10.25
C MET A 75 1.65 -4.04 9.91
N GLY A 76 0.34 -3.76 9.82
CA GLY A 76 -0.19 -2.46 9.41
C GLY A 76 -0.08 -2.17 7.91
N ALA A 77 0.15 -3.20 7.07
CA ALA A 77 0.21 -3.08 5.62
C ALA A 77 -1.04 -3.68 4.96
N TYR A 78 -1.74 -2.88 4.14
CA TYR A 78 -3.02 -3.23 3.56
C TYR A 78 -2.97 -3.15 2.04
N LEU A 79 -3.40 -4.23 1.36
CA LEU A 79 -3.45 -4.25 -0.10
C LEU A 79 -4.67 -3.51 -0.65
N GLU A 80 -4.50 -2.87 -1.80
CA GLU A 80 -5.57 -2.20 -2.55
C GLU A 80 -5.52 -2.53 -4.04
N HIS A 81 -6.66 -2.35 -4.73
CA HIS A 81 -6.84 -2.57 -6.16
C HIS A 81 -6.34 -3.93 -6.66
N THR A 82 -6.76 -5.02 -6.01
CA THR A 82 -6.25 -6.37 -6.33
C THR A 82 -7.17 -7.15 -7.27
N ASP A 83 -8.42 -6.72 -7.43
CA ASP A 83 -9.49 -7.46 -8.11
C ASP A 83 -9.29 -7.69 -9.61
N HIS A 84 -8.34 -6.99 -10.24
CA HIS A 84 -7.96 -7.22 -11.64
C HIS A 84 -7.03 -8.43 -11.83
N LEU A 85 -6.48 -8.98 -10.74
CA LEU A 85 -5.54 -10.11 -10.73
C LEU A 85 -6.18 -11.37 -10.15
N SER A 86 -5.92 -12.51 -10.78
CA SER A 86 -6.19 -13.83 -10.19
C SER A 86 -5.36 -14.03 -8.92
N ASN A 87 -5.70 -15.06 -8.12
CA ASN A 87 -4.90 -15.40 -6.94
C ASN A 87 -3.43 -15.67 -7.31
N ARG A 88 -3.20 -16.41 -8.41
CA ARG A 88 -1.85 -16.75 -8.87
C ARG A 88 -1.07 -15.52 -9.32
N GLU A 89 -1.70 -14.63 -10.07
CA GLU A 89 -1.08 -13.38 -10.50
C GLU A 89 -0.75 -12.49 -9.30
N LEU A 90 -1.69 -12.28 -8.37
CA LEU A 90 -1.42 -11.49 -7.17
C LEU A 90 -0.30 -12.10 -6.33
N TYR A 91 -0.36 -13.40 -6.05
CA TYR A 91 0.67 -14.05 -5.23
C TYR A 91 2.04 -13.97 -5.90
N SER A 92 2.12 -14.13 -7.22
CA SER A 92 3.39 -14.03 -7.96
C SER A 92 3.97 -12.62 -7.90
N LEU A 93 3.12 -11.60 -8.04
CA LEU A 93 3.52 -10.20 -7.93
C LEU A 93 3.99 -9.86 -6.50
N LEU A 94 3.27 -10.32 -5.48
CA LEU A 94 3.70 -10.17 -4.09
C LEU A 94 5.05 -10.85 -3.84
N TRP A 95 5.18 -12.12 -4.23
CA TRP A 95 6.36 -12.93 -3.94
C TRP A 95 7.61 -12.45 -4.68
N GLY A 96 7.47 -12.08 -5.95
CA GLY A 96 8.60 -11.78 -6.83
C GLY A 96 9.00 -10.31 -6.92
N ASP A 97 8.20 -9.41 -6.35
CA ASP A 97 8.41 -7.96 -6.49
C ASP A 97 8.07 -7.22 -5.19
N ILE A 98 6.77 -7.06 -4.88
CA ILE A 98 6.29 -6.16 -3.82
C ILE A 98 6.90 -6.49 -2.44
N LEU A 99 6.98 -7.77 -2.07
CA LEU A 99 7.54 -8.15 -0.77
C LEU A 99 9.07 -8.01 -0.72
N LEU A 100 9.73 -7.94 -1.87
CA LEU A 100 11.17 -7.77 -2.00
C LEU A 100 11.59 -6.29 -2.04
N GLU A 101 10.65 -5.35 -2.13
CA GLU A 101 10.95 -3.93 -1.99
C GLU A 101 11.40 -3.63 -0.55
N GLU A 102 12.47 -2.85 -0.41
CA GLU A 102 12.92 -2.38 0.90
C GLU A 102 11.95 -1.30 1.40
N THR A 103 11.40 -1.51 2.59
CA THR A 103 10.48 -0.56 3.23
C THR A 103 10.78 -0.41 4.71
N VAL A 104 10.22 0.63 5.32
CA VAL A 104 10.26 0.81 6.76
C VAL A 104 9.26 -0.14 7.41
N ILE A 105 9.78 -1.05 8.24
CA ILE A 105 8.95 -1.99 8.98
C ILE A 105 8.35 -1.30 10.20
N GLN A 106 7.02 -1.32 10.31
CA GLN A 106 6.28 -0.75 11.42
C GLN A 106 6.72 -1.35 12.76
N SER A 107 6.66 -0.56 13.83
CA SER A 107 7.06 -0.98 15.17
C SER A 107 6.02 -0.52 16.20
N PRO A 108 5.95 -1.12 17.40
CA PRO A 108 5.02 -0.62 18.42
C PRO A 108 5.23 0.85 18.81
N SER A 109 6.41 1.43 18.53
CA SER A 109 6.72 2.84 18.75
C SER A 109 6.25 3.78 17.64
N PHE A 110 5.84 3.25 16.49
CA PHE A 110 5.38 3.98 15.32
C PHE A 110 4.45 3.10 14.50
N THR A 111 3.16 3.43 14.53
CA THR A 111 2.14 2.79 13.72
C THR A 111 1.64 3.78 12.68
N MET A 112 1.89 3.47 11.41
CA MET A 112 1.35 4.14 10.25
C MET A 112 0.74 3.08 9.35
N ASP A 113 -0.53 3.27 9.01
CA ASP A 113 -1.21 2.43 8.04
C ASP A 113 -0.50 2.56 6.69
N CYS A 114 0.12 1.49 6.24
CA CYS A 114 0.75 1.40 4.93
C CYS A 114 -0.27 0.84 3.95
N HIS A 115 -0.58 1.60 2.91
CA HIS A 115 -1.44 1.14 1.82
C HIS A 115 -0.56 0.75 0.63
N ILE A 116 -0.60 -0.53 0.27
CA ILE A 116 0.10 -1.08 -0.89
C ILE A 116 -0.92 -1.13 -2.04
N ASP A 117 -0.86 -0.12 -2.90
CA ASP A 117 -1.67 -0.03 -4.10
C ASP A 117 -1.01 -0.76 -5.27
N LEU A 118 -1.66 -1.80 -5.77
CA LEU A 118 -1.18 -2.67 -6.86
C LEU A 118 -1.13 -1.95 -8.21
N ILE A 119 -1.73 -0.76 -8.33
CA ILE A 119 -1.71 0.10 -9.52
C ILE A 119 -1.41 1.56 -9.16
N GLY A 120 -0.67 1.78 -8.08
CA GLY A 120 -0.40 3.13 -7.53
C GLY A 120 0.85 3.81 -8.06
N SER A 121 1.61 3.22 -9.00
CA SER A 121 2.91 3.79 -9.41
C SER A 121 2.77 5.03 -10.31
N GLY A 122 1.60 5.25 -10.89
CA GLY A 122 1.36 6.27 -11.91
C GLY A 122 1.96 5.96 -13.28
N SER A 123 2.45 4.73 -13.50
CA SER A 123 2.91 4.25 -14.80
C SER A 123 1.80 4.23 -15.85
N GLU A 124 2.17 4.21 -17.14
CA GLU A 124 1.18 4.08 -18.23
C GLU A 124 0.35 2.79 -18.12
N GLU A 125 0.97 1.70 -17.65
CA GLU A 125 0.30 0.42 -17.43
C GLU A 125 -0.72 0.49 -16.30
N ASP A 126 -0.34 1.03 -15.16
CA ASP A 126 -1.22 1.22 -14.00
C ASP A 126 -2.38 2.14 -14.32
N ASN A 127 -2.10 3.27 -14.99
CA ASN A 127 -3.13 4.19 -15.45
C ASN A 127 -4.11 3.49 -16.40
N ALA A 128 -3.62 2.64 -17.31
CA ALA A 128 -4.48 1.87 -18.21
C ALA A 128 -5.33 0.84 -17.43
N ILE A 129 -4.78 0.18 -16.40
CA ILE A 129 -5.53 -0.76 -15.54
C ILE A 129 -6.59 0.00 -14.74
N TYR A 130 -6.24 1.15 -14.14
CA TYR A 130 -7.16 2.03 -13.42
C TYR A 130 -8.33 2.44 -14.32
N LEU A 131 -8.05 3.05 -15.47
CA LEU A 131 -9.09 3.50 -16.41
C LEU A 131 -9.98 2.36 -16.90
N LYS A 132 -9.41 1.17 -17.07
CA LYS A 132 -10.12 -0.01 -17.56
C LYS A 132 -11.05 -0.62 -16.51
N TYR A 133 -10.64 -0.70 -15.25
CA TYR A 133 -11.37 -1.48 -14.25
C TYR A 133 -11.94 -0.68 -13.07
N TYR A 134 -11.26 0.38 -12.64
CA TYR A 134 -11.53 1.05 -11.37
C TYR A 134 -12.10 2.46 -11.54
N ALA A 135 -11.71 3.17 -12.60
CA ALA A 135 -12.12 4.54 -12.83
C ALA A 135 -13.64 4.67 -13.00
N SER A 136 -14.22 5.65 -12.31
CA SER A 136 -15.60 6.07 -12.53
C SER A 136 -15.77 6.80 -13.86
N GLU A 137 -17.01 7.09 -14.25
CA GLU A 137 -17.28 7.91 -15.44
C GLU A 137 -16.68 9.33 -15.30
N ASP A 138 -16.72 9.90 -14.09
CA ASP A 138 -16.16 11.22 -13.79
C ASP A 138 -14.63 11.22 -13.88
N ASP A 139 -13.97 10.19 -13.35
CA ASP A 139 -12.51 10.04 -13.46
C ASP A 139 -12.05 9.93 -14.92
N ARG A 140 -12.81 9.18 -15.73
CA ARG A 140 -12.52 9.02 -17.16
C ARG A 140 -12.77 10.32 -17.93
N ALA A 141 -13.82 11.07 -17.60
CA ALA A 141 -14.08 12.37 -18.20
C ALA A 141 -12.98 13.39 -17.83
N PHE A 142 -12.53 13.37 -16.58
CA PHE A 142 -11.39 14.15 -16.11
C PHE A 142 -10.12 13.78 -16.89
N TRP A 143 -9.82 12.48 -17.04
CA TRP A 143 -8.66 12.02 -17.80
C TRP A 143 -8.62 12.55 -19.24
N VAL A 144 -9.74 12.47 -19.97
CA VAL A 144 -9.85 12.99 -21.35
C VAL A 144 -9.57 14.49 -21.43
N LYS A 145 -10.00 15.24 -20.41
CA LYS A 145 -9.81 16.69 -20.35
C LYS A 145 -8.37 17.07 -20.06
N GLU A 146 -7.73 16.41 -19.10
CA GLU A 146 -6.37 16.74 -18.67
C GLU A 146 -5.29 16.16 -19.58
N PHE A 147 -5.56 15.01 -20.22
CA PHE A 147 -4.63 14.32 -21.12
C PHE A 147 -5.24 14.13 -22.52
N PRO A 148 -5.48 15.23 -23.26
CA PRO A 148 -6.13 15.15 -24.55
C PRO A 148 -5.26 14.40 -25.57
N GLY A 149 -5.81 13.34 -26.16
CA GLY A 149 -5.14 12.52 -27.18
C GLY A 149 -4.58 11.19 -26.64
N GLU A 150 -4.53 11.00 -25.32
CA GLU A 150 -4.20 9.71 -24.73
C GLU A 150 -5.34 8.69 -24.95
N PRO A 151 -5.03 7.43 -25.26
CA PRO A 151 -6.05 6.41 -25.48
C PRO A 151 -6.73 6.07 -24.14
N VAL A 152 -8.07 6.15 -24.11
CA VAL A 152 -8.84 5.69 -22.95
C VAL A 152 -9.33 4.26 -23.23
N PRO A 153 -8.88 3.24 -22.46
CA PRO A 153 -9.29 1.87 -22.68
C PRO A 153 -10.80 1.70 -22.47
N VAL A 154 -11.38 0.70 -23.14
CA VAL A 154 -12.78 0.31 -22.91
C VAL A 154 -12.91 -0.21 -21.48
N GLN A 155 -13.84 0.35 -20.72
CA GLN A 155 -14.11 -0.07 -19.35
C GLN A 155 -14.59 -1.54 -19.32
N LYS A 156 -14.15 -2.29 -18.32
CA LYS A 156 -14.50 -3.69 -18.10
C LYS A 156 -14.84 -3.91 -16.63
N PRO A 157 -15.74 -4.85 -16.31
CA PRO A 157 -15.95 -5.26 -14.94
C PRO A 157 -14.69 -5.93 -14.40
N LEU A 158 -14.48 -5.81 -13.09
CA LEU A 158 -13.44 -6.54 -12.38
C LEU A 158 -13.70 -8.07 -12.47
N PRO A 159 -12.67 -8.88 -12.77
CA PRO A 159 -12.81 -10.32 -12.85
C PRO A 159 -13.01 -11.00 -11.49
N PHE A 160 -12.57 -10.35 -10.40
CA PHE A 160 -12.71 -10.85 -9.04
C PHE A 160 -13.39 -9.81 -8.13
N ASN A 161 -13.69 -10.22 -6.89
CA ASN A 161 -14.35 -9.38 -5.88
C ASN A 161 -13.79 -9.72 -4.48
N ARG A 162 -12.47 -9.70 -4.38
CA ARG A 162 -11.65 -9.91 -3.20
C ARG A 162 -11.45 -8.60 -2.42
N ASP A 163 -11.38 -7.44 -3.07
CA ASP A 163 -11.02 -6.17 -2.39
C ASP A 163 -11.97 -5.82 -1.23
N ARG A 164 -13.25 -6.16 -1.35
CA ARG A 164 -14.25 -6.00 -0.27
C ARG A 164 -14.04 -6.90 0.95
N LEU A 165 -13.21 -7.94 0.81
CA LEU A 165 -12.92 -8.95 1.84
C LEU A 165 -11.53 -8.75 2.44
N LEU A 166 -10.71 -7.86 1.87
CA LEU A 166 -9.39 -7.57 2.40
C LEU A 166 -9.50 -6.94 3.80
N PRO A 167 -8.56 -7.25 4.71
CA PRO A 167 -8.43 -6.51 5.96
C PRO A 167 -8.31 -5.01 5.68
N LYS A 168 -8.88 -4.20 6.58
CA LYS A 168 -8.82 -2.73 6.53
C LYS A 168 -8.29 -2.22 7.87
N PRO A 169 -7.62 -1.05 7.89
CA PRO A 169 -7.20 -0.45 9.14
C PRO A 169 -8.40 -0.19 10.04
N ASP A 170 -8.23 -0.40 11.35
CA ASP A 170 -9.27 -0.15 12.33
C ASP A 170 -9.56 1.36 12.39
N PRO A 171 -10.81 1.80 12.13
CA PRO A 171 -11.16 3.20 12.24
C PRO A 171 -11.06 3.75 13.68
N GLU A 172 -11.07 2.91 14.72
CA GLU A 172 -11.16 3.34 16.13
C GLU A 172 -9.82 3.69 16.81
N GLU A 173 -8.65 3.33 16.25
CA GLU A 173 -7.35 3.79 16.79
C GLU A 173 -7.10 5.30 16.54
N LYS A 174 -7.96 5.97 15.76
CA LYS A 174 -7.66 7.29 15.19
C LYS A 174 -7.74 8.47 16.16
N PHE A 175 -8.37 8.35 17.33
CA PHE A 175 -8.42 9.45 18.32
C PHE A 175 -8.61 8.93 19.75
N GLY A 176 -7.67 8.13 20.25
CA GLY A 176 -7.60 7.75 21.66
C GLY A 176 -7.26 8.92 22.57
N VAL A 177 -8.14 9.93 22.65
CA VAL A 177 -8.14 10.92 23.72
C VAL A 177 -8.79 10.26 24.92
N HIS A 178 -7.99 9.85 25.90
CA HIS A 178 -8.45 9.48 27.24
C HIS A 178 -8.07 10.56 28.24
#